data_AF-A0A3D4H7P9-F1
#
_entry.id   AF-A0A3D4H7P9-F1
#
_cell.length_a   1.000
_cell.length_b   1.000
_cell.length_c   1.000
_cell.angle_alpha   90.00
_cell.angle_beta   90.00
_cell.angle_gamma   90.00
#
_symmetry.space_group_name_H-M   'P 1'
#
loop_
_entity.id
_entity.type
_entity.pdbx_description
1 polymer ?
#
loop_
_entity_poly.entity_id
_entity_poly.type
_entity_poly.pdbx_seq_one_letter_code
_entity_poly.pdbx_strand_id
1 'polypeptide(L)'
;CHWCHVMAHESFENEKIAAEMNDRFVNIKVDLEERPDVDRIYMAYVQSLTGSGGWPMSVWLTPDRKPFYGGTYFPLTTVAGG
;
A
#
# COMPACT_ATOMS: atom_id res chain seq x y z
N CYS A 1 -5.05 -6.78 11.30
CA CYS A 1 -3.66 -6.29 11.11
C CYS A 1 -3.49 -4.96 11.84
N HIS A 2 -2.53 -4.82 12.77
CA HIS A 2 -2.35 -3.60 13.59
C HIS A 2 -1.92 -2.38 12.75
N TRP A 3 -0.82 -2.49 12.00
CA TRP A 3 -0.28 -1.40 11.18
C TRP A 3 -1.20 -0.96 10.05
N CYS A 4 -2.11 -1.84 9.60
CA CYS A 4 -3.12 -1.50 8.62
C CYS A 4 -4.12 -0.47 9.17
N HIS A 5 -4.50 -0.60 10.44
CA HIS A 5 -5.37 0.37 11.10
C HIS A 5 -4.63 1.70 11.33
N VAL A 6 -3.36 1.64 11.74
CA VAL A 6 -2.53 2.84 11.94
C VAL A 6 -2.41 3.64 10.64
N MET A 7 -1.99 2.99 9.54
CA MET A 7 -1.84 3.67 8.25
C MET A 7 -3.18 4.19 7.71
N ALA A 8 -4.28 3.47 7.93
CA ALA A 8 -5.60 3.94 7.55
C ALA A 8 -5.96 5.26 8.27
N HIS A 9 -5.73 5.33 9.57
CA HIS A 9 -6.01 6.53 10.36
C HIS A 9 -5.07 7.69 10.02
N GLU A 10 -3.77 7.43 9.88
CA GLU A 10 -2.78 8.48 9.62
C GLU A 10 -2.84 9.03 8.18
N SER A 11 -3.15 8.17 7.20
CA SER A 11 -3.05 8.51 5.78
C SER A 11 -4.40 8.52 5.08
N PHE A 12 -5.18 7.44 5.13
CA PHE A 12 -6.38 7.31 4.30
C PHE A 12 -7.58 8.13 4.82
N GLU A 13 -7.63 8.40 6.12
CA GLU A 13 -8.62 9.30 6.75
C GLU A 13 -8.21 10.78 6.70
N ASN A 14 -6.97 11.09 6.30
CA ASN A 14 -6.51 12.46 6.14
C ASN A 14 -7.06 13.05 4.84
N GLU A 15 -7.95 14.04 4.94
CA GLU A 15 -8.63 14.64 3.79
C GLU A 15 -7.68 15.18 2.70
N LYS A 16 -6.53 15.74 3.09
CA LYS A 16 -5.55 16.27 2.12
C LYS A 16 -4.87 15.16 1.33
N ILE A 17 -4.50 14.07 2.00
CA ILE A 17 -3.89 12.90 1.36
C ILE A 17 -4.91 12.19 0.50
N ALA A 18 -6.13 12.00 1.02
CA ALA A 18 -7.22 11.40 0.26
C ALA A 18 -7.53 12.20 -1.02
N ALA A 19 -7.53 13.54 -0.96
CA ALA A 19 -7.70 14.39 -2.14
C ALA A 19 -6.60 14.17 -3.18
N GLU A 20 -5.33 14.24 -2.78
CA GLU A 20 -4.19 13.99 -3.69
C GLU A 20 -4.22 12.56 -4.26
N MET A 21 -4.61 11.56 -3.46
CA MET A 21 -4.74 10.19 -3.91
C MET A 21 -5.87 10.03 -4.94
N ASN A 22 -7.02 10.67 -4.72
CA ASN A 22 -8.17 10.60 -5.61
C ASN A 22 -7.94 11.34 -6.93
N ASP A 23 -7.18 12.43 -6.91
CA ASP A 23 -6.87 13.21 -8.12
C ASP A 23 -5.83 12.51 -9.00
N ARG A 24 -4.91 11.74 -8.40
CA ARG A 24 -3.75 11.17 -9.11
C ARG A 24 -3.85 9.67 -9.39
N PHE A 25 -4.67 8.94 -8.63
CA PHE A 25 -4.71 7.48 -8.69
C PHE A 25 -6.14 6.94 -8.66
N VAL A 26 -6.30 5.75 -9.23
CA VAL A 26 -7.49 4.92 -9.00
C VAL A 26 -7.21 4.05 -7.77
N ASN A 27 -7.78 4.45 -6.62
CA ASN A 27 -7.56 3.77 -5.36
C ASN A 27 -8.40 2.48 -5.29
N ILE A 28 -7.74 1.34 -5.05
CA ILE A 28 -8.37 0.02 -4.94
C ILE A 28 -8.05 -0.56 -3.57
N LYS A 29 -9.07 -0.71 -2.72
CA LYS A 29 -8.94 -1.42 -1.44
C LYS A 29 -9.20 -2.91 -1.66
N VAL A 30 -8.25 -3.74 -1.24
CA VAL A 30 -8.36 -5.20 -1.34
C VAL A 30 -8.42 -5.77 0.07
N ASP A 31 -9.39 -6.65 0.30
CA ASP A 31 -9.50 -7.41 1.54
C ASP A 31 -8.78 -8.76 1.38
N LEU A 32 -7.90 -9.09 2.34
CA LEU A 32 -7.11 -10.32 2.34
C LEU A 32 -7.98 -11.57 2.52
N GLU A 33 -9.00 -11.49 3.37
CA GLU A 33 -9.87 -12.63 3.67
C GLU A 33 -10.74 -12.97 2.46
N GLU A 34 -11.15 -11.94 1.71
CA GLU A 34 -11.93 -12.13 0.48
C GLU A 34 -11.08 -12.50 -0.73
N ARG A 35 -9.86 -11.94 -0.85
CA ARG A 35 -8.98 -12.08 -2.03
C ARG A 35 -7.55 -12.49 -1.69
N PRO A 36 -7.34 -13.67 -1.08
CA PRO A 36 -6.00 -14.17 -0.76
C PRO A 36 -5.16 -14.47 -2.01
N ASP A 37 -5.80 -14.68 -3.16
CA ASP A 37 -5.15 -14.86 -4.46
C ASP A 37 -4.41 -13.60 -4.92
N VAL A 38 -5.04 -12.43 -4.77
CA VAL A 38 -4.47 -11.13 -5.12
C VAL A 38 -3.33 -10.77 -4.19
N ASP A 39 -3.55 -10.97 -2.88
CA ASP A 39 -2.53 -10.72 -1.87
C ASP A 39 -1.24 -11.50 -2.15
N ARG A 40 -1.35 -12.82 -2.39
CA ARG A 40 -0.18 -13.67 -2.62
C ARG A 40 0.67 -13.22 -3.81
N ILE A 41 0.04 -12.77 -4.89
CA ILE A 41 0.74 -12.28 -6.09
C ILE A 41 1.55 -11.02 -5.76
N TYR A 42 0.93 -10.05 -5.10
CA TYR A 42 1.58 -8.77 -4.82
C TYR A 42 2.55 -8.84 -3.63
N MET A 43 2.32 -9.72 -2.66
CA MET A 43 3.27 -9.99 -1.59
C MET A 43 4.59 -10.54 -2.15
N ALA A 44 4.51 -11.48 -3.10
CA ALA A 44 5.70 -11.99 -3.78
C ALA A 44 6.45 -10.88 -4.53
N TYR A 45 5.72 -9.96 -5.18
CA TYR A 45 6.32 -8.80 -5.82
C TYR A 45 7.02 -7.87 -4.81
N VAL A 46 6.35 -7.48 -3.73
CA VAL A 46 6.93 -6.59 -2.70
C VAL A 46 8.15 -7.22 -2.01
N GLN A 47 8.10 -8.52 -1.73
CA GLN A 47 9.25 -9.26 -1.20
C GLN A 47 10.42 -9.28 -2.19
N SER A 48 10.15 -9.45 -3.49
CA SER A 48 11.19 -9.40 -4.52
C SER A 48 11.82 -8.01 -4.67
N LEU A 49 11.04 -6.95 -4.43
CA LEU A 49 11.48 -5.56 -4.58
C LEU A 49 12.24 -5.06 -3.34
N THR A 50 11.77 -5.39 -2.14
CA THR A 50 12.24 -4.79 -0.88
C THR A 50 13.02 -5.77 0.01
N GLY A 51 13.04 -7.06 -0.32
CA GLY A 51 13.60 -8.13 0.52
C GLY A 51 12.77 -8.49 1.75
N SER A 52 11.65 -7.80 1.98
CA SER A 52 10.74 -8.03 3.11
C SER A 52 9.28 -7.96 2.68
N GLY A 53 8.37 -8.45 3.51
CA GLY A 53 6.93 -8.44 3.23
C GLY A 53 6.14 -8.22 4.52
N GLY A 54 4.88 -7.86 4.37
CA GLY A 54 3.98 -7.61 5.49
C GLY A 54 2.81 -6.72 5.10
N TRP A 55 1.97 -6.44 6.10
CA TRP A 55 0.78 -5.60 5.93
C TRP A 55 0.87 -4.37 6.85
N PRO A 56 0.35 -3.20 6.43
CA PRO A 56 -0.39 -2.95 5.19
C PRO A 56 0.52 -3.08 3.97
N MET A 57 -0.02 -3.61 2.87
CA MET A 57 0.70 -3.75 1.62
C MET A 57 0.13 -2.75 0.62
N SER A 58 0.98 -1.86 0.12
CA SER A 58 0.59 -0.88 -0.90
C SER A 58 1.43 -1.12 -2.16
N VAL A 59 0.77 -1.25 -3.31
CA VAL A 59 1.40 -1.51 -4.60
C VAL A 59 0.83 -0.55 -5.64
N TRP A 60 1.70 0.03 -6.45
CA TRP A 60 1.34 0.90 -7.56
C TRP A 60 1.55 0.18 -8.88
N LEU A 61 0.52 0.28 -9.73
CA LEU A 61 0.44 -0.44 -10.99
C LEU A 61 0.21 0.53 -12.14
N THR A 62 0.73 0.15 -13.31
CA THR A 62 0.28 0.76 -14.57
C THR A 62 -1.17 0.32 -14.88
N PRO A 63 -1.87 1.02 -15.80
CA PRO A 63 -3.20 0.59 -16.24
C PRO A 63 -3.27 -0.84 -16.79
N ASP A 64 -2.14 -1.37 -17.30
CA ASP A 64 -2.00 -2.76 -17.76
C ASP A 64 -1.80 -3.77 -16.62
N ARG A 65 -2.01 -3.35 -15.36
CA ARG A 65 -1.85 -4.17 -14.15
C ARG A 65 -0.42 -4.69 -13.94
N LYS A 66 0.57 -3.92 -14.39
CA LYS A 66 1.99 -4.22 -14.14
C LYS A 66 2.46 -3.42 -12.92
N PRO A 67 2.89 -4.09 -11.83
CA PRO A 67 3.41 -3.38 -10.67
C PRO A 67 4.79 -2.78 -10.97
N PHE A 68 5.00 -1.54 -10.56
CA PHE A 68 6.28 -0.84 -10.73
C PHE A 68 6.84 -0.26 -9.42
N TYR A 69 6.03 -0.19 -8.38
CA TYR A 69 6.45 0.23 -7.05
C TYR A 69 5.59 -0.48 -6.00
N GLY A 70 6.15 -0.72 -4.82
CA GLY A 70 5.42 -1.32 -3.73
C GLY A 70 6.21 -1.36 -2.43
N GLY A 71 5.50 -1.50 -1.32
CA GLY A 71 6.09 -1.56 0.00
C GLY A 71 5.05 -1.92 1.05
N THR A 72 5.48 -1.89 2.30
CA THR A 72 4.62 -2.20 3.44
C THR A 72 4.09 -0.91 4.07
N TYR A 73 4.60 -0.54 5.24
CA TYR A 73 4.19 0.66 5.95
C TYR A 73 4.87 1.91 5.39
N PHE A 74 4.07 2.91 5.05
CA PHE A 74 4.55 4.24 4.65
C PHE A 74 4.14 5.27 5.72
N PRO A 75 5.09 5.83 6.49
CA PRO A 75 4.77 6.81 7.52
C PRO A 75 4.34 8.15 6.91
N LEU A 76 3.45 8.86 7.60
CA LEU A 76 2.91 10.17 7.18
C LEU A 76 4.00 11.24 7.00
N THR A 77 5.04 11.18 7.84
CA THR A 77 6.21 12.04 7.76
C THR A 77 7.45 11.21 7.56
N THR A 78 8.38 11.73 6.77
CA THR A 78 9.73 11.15 6.70
C THR A 78 10.30 11.09 8.10
N VAL A 79 10.62 9.89 8.57
CA VAL A 79 11.43 9.73 9.78
C VAL A 79 12.79 10.34 9.48
N ALA A 80 13.07 11.50 10.07
CA ALA A 80 14.38 12.12 9.97
C ALA A 80 15.37 11.26 10.77
N GLY A 81 16.01 10.30 10.09
CA GLY A 81 17.08 9.48 10.68
C GLY A 81 17.09 8.06 10.15
N GLY A 82 17.96 7.82 9.18
CA GLY A 82 18.40 6.51 8.70
C GLY A 82 19.72 6.67 7.97
#